data_AF-A0A0A2BJ98-F1
#
_entry.id   AF-A0A0A2BJ98-F1
#
_cell.length_a   1.000
_cell.length_b   1.000
_cell.length_c   1.000
_cell.angle_alpha   90.00
_cell.angle_beta   90.00
_cell.angle_gamma   90.00
#
_symmetry.space_group_name_H-M   'P 1'
#
loop_
_entity.id
_entity.type
_entity.pdbx_description
1 polymer ?
#
loop_
_entity_poly.entity_id
_entity_poly.type
_entity_poly.pdbx_seq_one_letter_code
_entity_poly.pdbx_strand_id
1 'polypeptide(L)'
;MGQIADALRANLQKVAQSDARSLRALEEGLNSIGKSKTSPDNALPESVKDLLGSGTFEKQTNKTLQSLCKENGVKGFNKLKKAGLITALKEKGVEPPARPINSLSKKELVDLVNLLM
;
A
#
# COMPACT_ATOMS: atom_id res chain seq x y z
N MET A 1 -49.61 0.47 -35.73
CA MET A 1 -49.05 -0.40 -34.66
C MET A 1 -47.67 0.11 -34.23
N GLY A 2 -47.59 1.22 -33.47
CA GLY A 2 -46.30 1.85 -33.10
C GLY A 2 -46.24 2.36 -31.66
N GLN A 3 -47.39 2.71 -31.07
CA GLN A 3 -47.47 3.29 -29.72
C GLN A 3 -46.89 2.41 -28.61
N ILE A 4 -46.99 1.08 -28.71
CA ILE A 4 -46.42 0.15 -27.72
C ILE A 4 -44.89 0.14 -27.81
N ALA A 5 -44.34 0.16 -29.03
CA ALA A 5 -42.90 0.21 -29.26
C ALA A 5 -42.31 1.56 -28.80
N ASP A 6 -43.03 2.65 -29.04
CA ASP A 6 -42.63 3.99 -28.58
C ASP A 6 -42.70 4.13 -27.06
N ALA A 7 -43.73 3.56 -26.42
CA ALA A 7 -43.85 3.50 -24.97
C ALA A 7 -42.72 2.69 -24.32
N LEU A 8 -42.36 1.55 -24.92
CA LEU A 8 -41.24 0.73 -24.45
C LEU A 8 -39.91 1.47 -24.57
N ARG A 9 -39.67 2.14 -25.72
CA ARG A 9 -38.47 2.94 -25.95
C ARG A 9 -38.36 4.11 -24.96
N ALA A 10 -39.47 4.79 -24.67
CA ALA A 10 -39.53 5.85 -23.68
C ALA A 10 -39.25 5.33 -22.25
N ASN A 11 -39.71 4.13 -21.91
CA ASN A 11 -39.43 3.53 -20.60
C ASN A 11 -37.95 3.19 -20.45
N LEU A 12 -37.36 2.52 -21.45
CA LEU A 12 -35.93 2.18 -21.45
C LEU A 12 -35.04 3.43 -21.35
N GLN A 13 -35.40 4.53 -22.02
CA GLN A 13 -34.68 5.79 -21.90
C GLN A 13 -34.78 6.38 -20.49
N LYS A 14 -35.95 6.33 -19.85
CA LYS A 14 -36.12 6.80 -18.46
C LYS A 14 -35.30 5.99 -17.47
N VAL A 15 -35.24 4.67 -17.63
CA VAL A 15 -34.43 3.79 -16.77
C VAL A 15 -32.94 4.10 -16.96
N ALA A 16 -32.46 4.15 -18.21
CA ALA A 16 -31.07 4.48 -18.50
C ALA A 16 -30.66 5.87 -17.96
N GLN A 17 -31.56 6.86 -18.03
CA GLN A 17 -31.33 8.18 -17.45
C GLN A 17 -31.28 8.15 -15.92
N SER A 18 -32.10 7.33 -15.27
CA SER A 18 -32.09 7.14 -13.83
C SER A 18 -30.76 6.51 -13.38
N ASP A 19 -30.34 5.44 -14.05
CA ASP A 19 -29.09 4.75 -13.75
C ASP A 19 -27.88 5.67 -13.91
N ALA A 20 -27.83 6.45 -15.00
CA ALA A 20 -26.76 7.43 -15.23
C ALA A 20 -26.70 8.51 -14.13
N ARG A 21 -27.84 8.92 -13.56
CA ARG A 21 -27.87 9.87 -12.43
C ARG A 21 -27.35 9.24 -11.15
N SER A 22 -27.77 8.00 -10.85
CA SER A 22 -27.30 7.25 -9.69
C SER A 22 -25.79 7.04 -9.72
N LEU A 23 -25.23 6.69 -10.88
CA LEU A 23 -23.78 6.50 -11.04
C LEU A 23 -23.01 7.80 -10.83
N ARG A 24 -23.50 8.95 -11.34
CA ARG A 24 -22.86 10.25 -11.08
C ARG A 24 -22.93 10.67 -9.62
N ALA A 25 -24.05 10.43 -8.94
CA ALA A 25 -24.18 10.75 -7.52
C ALA A 25 -23.20 9.93 -6.67
N LEU A 26 -23.00 8.64 -7.01
CA LEU A 26 -21.99 7.79 -6.37
C LEU A 26 -20.56 8.27 -6.68
N GLU A 27 -20.28 8.64 -7.93
CA GLU A 27 -18.98 9.17 -8.33
C GLU A 27 -18.66 10.49 -7.62
N GLU A 28 -19.63 11.41 -7.49
CA GLU A 28 -19.49 12.65 -6.73
C GLU A 28 -19.25 12.38 -5.24
N GLY A 29 -19.95 11.40 -4.65
CA GLY A 29 -19.70 10.94 -3.28
C GLY A 29 -18.27 10.42 -3.11
N LEU A 30 -17.83 9.51 -3.98
CA LEU A 30 -16.47 8.96 -3.96
C LEU A 30 -15.41 10.04 -4.21
N ASN A 31 -15.66 10.98 -5.12
CA ASN A 31 -14.73 12.06 -5.44
C ASN A 31 -14.68 13.11 -4.33
N SER A 32 -15.77 13.34 -3.59
CA SER A 32 -15.77 14.19 -2.40
C SER A 32 -14.97 13.56 -1.25
N ILE A 33 -15.08 12.24 -1.06
CA ILE A 33 -14.27 11.45 -0.12
C ILE A 33 -12.81 11.37 -0.59
N GLY A 34 -12.58 11.28 -1.90
CA GLY A 34 -11.25 11.31 -2.51
C GLY A 34 -10.58 12.66 -2.33
N LYS A 35 -11.31 13.76 -2.56
CA LYS A 35 -10.81 15.13 -2.40
C LYS A 35 -10.54 15.51 -0.94
N SER A 36 -11.33 15.01 0.01
CA SER A 36 -10.99 15.12 1.43
C SER A 36 -9.79 14.26 1.84
N LYS A 37 -9.41 13.26 1.03
CA LYS A 37 -8.18 12.47 1.17
C LYS A 37 -6.97 13.00 0.37
N THR A 38 -7.13 14.01 -0.50
CA THR A 38 -6.03 14.65 -1.25
C THR A 38 -5.62 15.99 -0.64
N SER A 39 -5.54 16.07 0.68
CA SER A 39 -4.56 16.95 1.32
C SER A 39 -3.24 16.17 1.42
N PRO A 40 -2.07 16.80 1.23
CA PRO A 40 -0.76 16.15 1.37
C PRO A 40 -0.43 15.73 2.82
N ASP A 41 -1.38 15.86 3.75
CA ASP A 41 -1.23 15.57 5.18
C ASP A 41 -1.81 14.22 5.61
N ASN A 42 -2.02 13.27 4.69
CA ASN A 42 -2.10 11.85 5.09
C ASN A 42 -0.73 11.18 4.91
N ALA A 43 0.32 11.86 5.37
CA ALA A 43 1.51 11.15 5.79
C ALA A 43 1.07 10.26 6.96
N LEU A 44 0.99 8.95 6.73
CA LEU A 44 1.05 7.99 7.82
C LEU A 44 2.09 8.51 8.84
N PRO A 45 1.78 8.52 10.15
CA PRO A 45 2.70 9.06 11.14
C PRO A 45 4.08 8.45 10.87
N GLU A 46 5.16 9.23 10.94
CA GLU A 46 6.51 8.75 10.61
C GLU A 46 6.83 7.43 11.34
N SER A 47 6.35 7.30 12.57
CA SER A 47 6.38 6.06 13.37
C SER A 47 5.75 4.86 12.67
N VAL A 48 4.66 5.03 11.92
CA VAL A 48 3.97 3.96 11.18
C VAL A 48 4.65 3.67 9.84
N LYS A 49 5.27 4.66 9.19
CA LYS A 49 6.15 4.43 8.04
C LYS A 49 7.43 3.69 8.44
N ASP A 50 7.98 3.97 9.61
CA ASP A 50 9.09 3.21 10.20
C ASP A 50 8.67 1.80 10.66
N LEU A 51 7.39 1.61 11.00
CA LEU A 51 6.81 0.29 11.29
C LEU A 51 6.54 -0.52 10.01
N LEU A 52 6.09 0.12 8.91
CA LEU A 52 5.58 -0.56 7.70
C LEU A 52 6.47 -0.48 6.45
N GLY A 53 7.40 0.47 6.33
CA GLY A 53 7.99 0.85 5.04
C GLY A 53 9.49 1.14 5.03
N SER A 54 10.09 1.63 6.10
CA SER A 54 11.54 1.91 6.16
C SER A 54 12.24 0.94 7.10
N GLY A 55 12.33 -0.32 6.70
CA GLY A 55 13.16 -1.30 7.41
C GLY A 55 14.60 -0.75 7.53
N THR A 56 15.22 -0.84 8.70
CA THR A 56 16.66 -0.60 8.81
C THR A 56 17.37 -1.95 8.71
N PHE A 57 18.36 -2.08 7.81
CA PHE A 57 19.21 -3.27 7.73
C PHE A 57 19.89 -3.62 9.08
N GLU A 58 20.02 -2.64 9.97
CA GLU A 58 20.64 -2.78 11.28
C GLU A 58 19.87 -3.68 12.25
N LYS A 59 18.53 -3.73 12.16
CA LYS A 59 17.73 -4.57 13.06
C LYS A 59 17.48 -5.98 12.49
N GLN A 60 18.05 -6.29 11.33
CA GLN A 60 17.97 -7.61 10.72
C GLN A 60 19.06 -8.57 11.21
N THR A 61 18.80 -9.87 11.08
CA THR A 61 19.74 -10.93 11.43
C THR A 61 20.72 -11.19 10.28
N ASN A 62 21.91 -11.74 10.57
CA ASN A 62 22.87 -12.09 9.52
C ASN A 62 22.28 -13.04 8.47
N LYS A 63 21.40 -13.96 8.88
CA LYS A 63 20.75 -14.92 7.98
C LYS A 63 19.85 -14.22 6.96
N THR A 64 19.05 -13.24 7.38
CA THR A 64 18.19 -12.48 6.44
C THR A 64 19.02 -11.59 5.53
N LEU A 65 20.08 -10.96 6.04
CA LEU A 65 21.01 -10.17 5.22
C LEU A 65 21.74 -11.03 4.16
N GLN A 66 22.13 -12.25 4.49
CA GLN A 66 22.73 -13.19 3.53
C GLN A 66 21.73 -13.66 2.47
N SER A 67 20.48 -13.95 2.85
CA SER A 67 19.42 -14.27 1.88
C SER A 67 19.20 -13.11 0.92
N LEU A 68 19.13 -11.87 1.43
CA LEU A 68 18.99 -10.68 0.59
C LEU A 68 20.19 -10.49 -0.34
N CYS A 69 21.41 -10.70 0.15
CA CYS A 69 22.60 -10.68 -0.70
C CYS A 69 22.52 -11.72 -1.82
N LYS A 70 22.01 -12.91 -1.54
CA LYS A 70 21.83 -13.98 -2.53
C LYS A 70 20.75 -13.63 -3.57
N GLU A 71 19.61 -13.13 -3.12
CA GLU A 71 18.48 -12.71 -3.97
C GLU A 71 18.85 -11.53 -4.88
N ASN A 72 19.67 -10.60 -4.39
CA ASN A 72 20.14 -9.44 -5.14
C ASN A 72 21.46 -9.68 -5.89
N GLY A 73 21.95 -10.92 -5.94
CA GLY A 73 23.13 -11.30 -6.74
C GLY A 73 24.45 -10.70 -6.26
N VAL A 74 24.54 -10.32 -4.98
CA VAL A 74 25.80 -9.87 -4.35
C VAL A 74 26.77 -11.05 -4.32
N LYS A 75 28.01 -10.86 -4.77
CA LYS A 75 29.07 -11.89 -4.73
C LYS A 75 29.97 -11.65 -3.52
N GLY A 76 30.50 -12.72 -2.92
CA GLY A 76 31.46 -12.61 -1.80
C GLY A 76 30.83 -12.41 -0.41
N PHE A 77 29.50 -12.45 -0.28
CA PHE A 77 28.80 -12.24 1.00
C PHE A 77 29.15 -13.26 2.11
N ASN A 78 29.62 -14.46 1.75
CA ASN A 78 29.86 -15.54 2.72
C ASN A 78 31.05 -15.27 3.68
N LYS A 79 31.92 -14.30 3.35
CA LYS A 79 33.04 -13.87 4.20
C LYS A 79 32.77 -12.53 4.91
N LEU A 80 31.68 -11.86 4.59
CA LEU A 80 31.37 -10.53 5.12
C LEU A 80 30.63 -10.63 6.46
N LYS A 81 31.08 -9.83 7.43
CA LYS A 81 30.37 -9.61 8.70
C LYS A 81 29.14 -8.73 8.46
N LYS A 82 28.24 -8.65 9.45
CA LYS A 82 26.99 -7.88 9.40
C LYS A 82 27.16 -6.49 8.76
N ALA A 83 28.14 -5.71 9.21
CA ALA A 83 28.43 -4.38 8.65
C ALA A 83 28.75 -4.43 7.14
N GLY A 84 29.60 -5.37 6.71
CA GLY A 84 29.96 -5.54 5.29
C GLY A 84 28.79 -6.02 4.42
N LEU A 85 27.87 -6.83 4.96
CA LEU A 85 26.65 -7.21 4.26
C LEU A 85 25.73 -6.00 4.03
N ILE A 86 25.60 -5.13 5.04
CA ILE A 86 24.80 -3.90 4.94
C ILE A 86 25.41 -2.95 3.91
N THR A 87 26.73 -2.77 3.92
CA THR A 87 27.42 -1.92 2.92
C THR A 87 27.20 -2.44 1.51
N ALA A 88 27.36 -3.75 1.29
CA ALA A 88 27.16 -4.35 -0.03
C ALA A 88 25.71 -4.23 -0.55
N LEU A 89 24.72 -4.33 0.36
CA LEU A 89 23.31 -4.12 0.01
C LEU A 89 23.01 -2.66 -0.32
N LYS A 90 23.58 -1.71 0.44
CA LYS A 90 23.47 -0.27 0.16
C LYS A 90 24.13 0.12 -1.16
N GLU A 91 25.32 -0.39 -1.44
CA GLU A 91 26.04 -0.14 -2.71
C GLU A 91 25.27 -0.67 -3.93
N LYS A 92 24.51 -1.74 -3.76
CA LYS A 92 23.64 -2.29 -4.81
C LYS A 92 22.30 -1.57 -4.95
N GLY A 93 22.03 -0.56 -4.12
CA GLY A 93 20.75 0.16 -4.14
C GLY A 93 19.57 -0.71 -3.74
N VAL A 94 19.81 -1.78 -2.99
CA VAL A 94 18.73 -2.64 -2.49
C VAL A 94 17.99 -1.86 -1.41
N GLU A 95 16.70 -1.62 -1.62
CA GLU A 95 15.87 -1.04 -0.58
C GLU A 95 15.72 -2.04 0.57
N PRO A 96 15.85 -1.59 1.82
CA PRO A 96 15.73 -2.48 2.95
C PRO A 96 14.31 -3.02 3.02
N PRO A 97 14.13 -4.35 3.04
CA PRO A 97 12.80 -4.92 3.08
C PRO A 97 12.12 -4.53 4.39
N ALA A 98 10.82 -4.29 4.28
CA ALA A 98 9.96 -3.93 5.41
C ALA A 98 10.16 -4.91 6.57
N ARG A 99 10.04 -4.39 7.79
CA ARG A 99 10.09 -5.25 8.98
C ARG A 99 8.96 -6.27 8.90
N PRO A 100 9.22 -7.55 9.23
CA PRO A 100 8.14 -8.52 9.37
C PRO A 100 7.26 -8.12 10.56
N ILE A 101 5.94 -8.18 10.39
CA ILE A 101 4.94 -7.89 11.43
C ILE A 101 5.20 -8.70 12.71
N ASN A 102 5.74 -9.92 12.58
CA ASN A 102 6.10 -10.80 13.70
C ASN A 102 7.25 -10.27 14.58
N SER A 103 7.99 -9.26 14.11
CA SER A 103 9.03 -8.56 14.88
C SER A 103 8.47 -7.45 15.76
N LEU A 104 7.21 -7.07 15.59
CA LEU A 104 6.60 -5.98 16.34
C LEU A 104 6.31 -6.42 17.78
N SER A 105 6.62 -5.56 18.73
CA SER A 105 6.25 -5.81 20.13
C SER A 105 4.74 -5.76 20.31
N LYS A 106 4.24 -6.38 21.38
CA LYS A 106 2.80 -6.39 21.69
C LYS A 106 2.21 -4.98 21.81
N LYS A 107 3.00 -4.01 22.28
CA LYS A 107 2.59 -2.60 22.37
C LYS A 107 2.46 -1.98 20.98
N GLU A 108 3.48 -2.13 20.14
CA GLU A 108 3.48 -1.60 18.77
C GLU A 108 2.37 -2.23 17.90
N LEU A 109 2.05 -3.51 18.11
CA LEU A 109 0.93 -4.18 17.44
C LEU A 109 -0.42 -3.58 17.86
N VAL A 110 -0.60 -3.33 19.16
CA VAL A 110 -1.81 -2.71 19.69
C VAL A 110 -1.94 -1.27 19.17
N ASP A 111 -0.85 -0.51 19.15
CA ASP A 111 -0.84 0.86 18.61
C ASP A 111 -1.17 0.88 17.11
N LEU A 112 -0.64 -0.08 16.34
CA LEU A 112 -0.95 -0.23 14.91
C LEU A 112 -2.44 -0.54 14.69
N VAL A 113 -3.00 -1.45 15.49
CA VAL A 113 -4.42 -1.84 15.40
C VAL A 113 -5.34 -0.68 15.80
N ASN A 114 -4.99 0.06 16.86
CA ASN A 114 -5.76 1.23 17.31
C ASN A 114 -5.73 2.39 16.30
N LEU A 115 -4.72 2.47 15.44
CA LEU A 115 -4.64 3.47 14.39
C LEU A 115 -5.52 3.13 13.16
N LEU A 116 -5.81 1.84 12.96
CA LEU A 116 -6.55 1.33 11.81
C LEU A 116 -8.05 1.15 12.06
N MET A 117 -8.46 1.12 13.33
CA MET A 117 -9.86 1.11 13.78
C MET A 117 -10.37 2.52 14.06
#